data_AF-Q6QAQ7-F1
#
_entry.id   AF-Q6QAQ7-F1
#
_cell.length_a   1.000
_cell.length_b   1.000
_cell.length_c   1.000
_cell.angle_alpha   90.00
_cell.angle_beta   90.00
_cell.angle_gamma   90.00
#
_symmetry.space_group_name_H-M   'P 1'
#
loop_
_entity.id
_entity.type
_entity.pdbx_description
1 polymer ?
#
loop_
_entity_poly.entity_id
_entity_poly.type
_entity_poly.pdbx_seq_one_letter_code
_entity_poly.pdbx_strand_id
1 'polypeptide(L)' 'EEDAEIIVKIFAEFSVASETHKAIQALNGRWFAGRKVVAEVYDQERFDNSDLSA' A
#
# COMPACT_ATOMS: atom_id res chain seq x y z
N GLU A 1 12.86 22.57 -8.06
CA GLU A 1 12.38 21.18 -7.83
C GLU A 1 11.56 21.14 -6.53
N GLU A 2 10.52 21.96 -6.39
CA GLU A 2 9.86 22.19 -5.08
C GLU A 2 8.36 21.86 -5.05
N ASP A 3 7.83 21.19 -6.08
CA ASP A 3 6.40 20.82 -6.17
C ASP A 3 6.19 19.32 -6.48
N ALA A 4 7.07 18.45 -5.97
CA ALA A 4 6.79 17.02 -6.03
C ALA A 4 5.66 16.69 -5.03
N GLU A 5 4.58 16.07 -5.50
CA GLU A 5 3.51 15.59 -4.63
C GLU A 5 4.12 14.62 -3.60
N ILE A 6 3.95 14.93 -2.31
CA ILE A 6 4.41 14.05 -1.24
C ILE A 6 3.45 12.85 -1.17
N ILE A 7 3.85 11.77 -1.84
CA ILE A 7 3.15 10.49 -1.80
C ILE A 7 3.75 9.64 -0.69
N VAL A 8 2.96 9.34 0.33
CA VAL A 8 3.33 8.41 1.40
C VAL A 8 2.84 7.01 1.02
N LYS A 9 3.76 6.05 0.95
CA LYS A 9 3.46 4.63 0.80
C LYS A 9 3.47 3.97 2.19
N ILE A 10 2.40 3.25 2.53
CA ILE A 10 2.28 2.49 3.78
C ILE A 10 2.28 1.02 3.42
N PHE A 11 3.27 0.27 3.95
CA PHE A 11 3.38 -1.17 3.76
C PHE A 11 2.88 -1.89 5.01
N ALA A 12 2.00 -2.87 4.80
CA ALA A 12 1.46 -3.72 5.86
C ALA A 12 1.65 -5.19 5.45
N GLU A 13 2.63 -5.85 6.05
CA GLU A 13 2.88 -7.27 5.85
C GLU A 13 1.94 -8.10 6.74
N PHE A 14 1.26 -9.07 6.14
CA PHE A 14 0.40 -10.01 6.84
C PHE A 14 1.03 -11.40 6.86
N SER A 15 0.61 -12.23 7.80
CA SER A 15 1.17 -13.58 7.96
C SER A 15 0.85 -14.50 6.78
N VAL A 16 -0.31 -14.32 6.15
CA VAL A 16 -0.75 -15.11 5.00
C VAL A 16 -1.44 -14.25 3.95
N ALA A 17 -1.26 -14.62 2.67
CA ALA A 17 -1.80 -13.86 1.54
C ALA A 17 -3.33 -13.64 1.61
N SER A 18 -4.08 -14.57 2.21
CA SER A 18 -5.54 -14.42 2.34
C SER A 18 -5.95 -13.23 3.22
N GLU A 19 -5.14 -12.85 4.20
CA GLU A 19 -5.36 -11.66 5.04
C GLU A 19 -5.12 -10.38 4.24
N THR A 20 -4.05 -10.34 3.44
CA THR A 20 -3.74 -9.25 2.51
C THR A 20 -4.91 -8.98 1.55
N HIS A 21 -5.48 -10.02 0.95
CA HIS A 21 -6.62 -9.89 0.05
C HIS A 21 -7.87 -9.34 0.76
N LYS A 22 -8.16 -9.80 1.99
CA LYS A 22 -9.26 -9.26 2.80
C LYS A 22 -9.06 -7.78 3.11
N ALA A 23 -7.84 -7.38 3.47
CA ALA A 23 -7.49 -5.99 3.76
C ALA A 23 -7.67 -5.11 2.51
N ILE A 24 -7.16 -5.55 1.36
CA ILE A 24 -7.31 -4.82 0.08
C ILE A 24 -8.79 -4.64 -0.28
N GLN A 25 -9.59 -5.71 -0.23
CA GLN A 25 -11.03 -5.63 -0.51
C GLN A 25 -11.76 -4.68 0.44
N ALA A 26 -11.36 -4.64 1.71
CA ALA A 26 -11.97 -3.75 2.68
C ALA A 26 -11.53 -2.29 2.53
N LEU A 27 -10.29 -2.02 2.11
CA LEU A 27 -9.70 -0.67 2.17
C LEU A 27 -9.64 0.04 0.82
N ASN A 28 -9.45 -0.69 -0.28
CA ASN A 28 -9.25 -0.09 -1.58
C ASN A 28 -10.47 0.73 -2.01
N GLY A 29 -10.24 1.98 -2.39
CA GLY A 29 -11.27 2.92 -2.82
C GLY A 29 -12.07 3.57 -1.70
N ARG A 30 -11.83 3.24 -0.42
CA ARG A 30 -12.46 3.94 0.71
C ARG A 30 -11.86 5.33 0.91
N TRP A 31 -12.62 6.20 1.57
CA TRP A 31 -12.15 7.53 1.96
C TRP A 31 -11.56 7.50 3.36
N PHE A 32 -10.39 8.10 3.53
CA PHE A 32 -9.70 8.29 4.80
C PHE A 32 -9.18 9.72 4.90
N ALA A 33 -9.64 10.47 5.91
CA ALA A 33 -9.26 11.87 6.13
C ALA A 33 -9.34 12.76 4.87
N GLY A 34 -10.38 12.58 4.06
CA GLY A 34 -10.59 13.35 2.83
C GLY A 34 -9.76 12.92 1.62
N ARG A 35 -8.99 11.82 1.72
CA ARG A 35 -8.24 11.22 0.59
C ARG A 35 -8.83 9.85 0.24
N LYS A 36 -8.86 9.50 -1.04
CA LYS A 36 -9.24 8.16 -1.48
C LYS A 36 -8.04 7.23 -1.31
N VAL A 37 -8.22 6.15 -0.55
CA VAL A 37 -7.20 5.13 -0.32
C VAL A 37 -7.08 4.25 -1.56
N VAL A 38 -5.84 4.03 -2.01
CA VAL A 38 -5.49 2.97 -2.95
C VAL A 38 -4.81 1.89 -2.13
N ALA A 39 -5.36 0.68 -2.16
CA ALA A 39 -4.76 -0.50 -1.52
C ALA A 39 -4.57 -1.58 -2.57
N GLU A 40 -3.35 -2.08 -2.68
CA GLU A 40 -2.93 -3.04 -3.68
C GLU A 40 -1.88 -4.00 -3.11
N VAL A 41 -1.61 -5.07 -3.86
CA VAL A 41 -0.58 -6.04 -3.50
C VAL A 41 0.77 -5.44 -3.88
N TYR A 42 1.76 -5.54 -2.99
CA TYR A 42 3.15 -5.22 -3.30
C TYR A 42 3.94 -6.50 -3.53
N ASP A 43 4.96 -6.44 -4.39
CA ASP A 43 5.82 -7.58 -4.67
C ASP A 43 6.61 -7.98 -3.41
N GLN A 44 6.44 -9.23 -2.97
CA GLN A 44 7.04 -9.71 -1.72
C GLN A 44 8.57 -9.70 -1.81
N GLU A 45 9.16 -10.11 -2.93
CA GLU A 45 10.62 -10.16 -3.08
C GLU A 45 11.22 -8.76 -3.02
N ARG A 46 10.58 -7.76 -3.61
CA ARG A 46 10.99 -6.35 -3.47
C ARG A 46 10.89 -5.88 -2.03
N PHE A 47 9.79 -6.19 -1.36
CA PHE A 47 9.59 -5.81 0.05
C PHE A 47 10.67 -6.42 0.95
N ASP A 48 10.93 -7.72 0.80
CA ASP A 48 11.96 -8.47 1.54
C ASP A 48 13.35 -7.87 1.31
N ASN A 49 13.62 -7.40 0.09
CA ASN A 49 14.87 -6.72 -0.28
C ASN A 49 14.89 -5.23 0.08
N SER A 50 13.89 -4.71 0.81
CA SER A 50 13.74 -3.29 1.13
C SER A 50 13.68 -2.35 -0.09
N ASP A 51 13.37 -2.89 -1.28
CA ASP A 51 12.99 -2.08 -2.44
C ASP A 51 11.53 -1.66 -2.27
N LEU A 52 11.30 -0.39 -1.91
CA LEU A 52 9.99 0.23 -1.69
C LEU A 52 9.63 1.24 -2.80
N SER A 53 10.38 1.22 -3.91
CA SER A 53 10.32 2.26 -4.94
C SER A 53 9.21 2.04 -5.98
N ALA A 54 8.76 0.79 -6.19
CA ALA A 54 7.82 0.40 -7.24
C ALA A 54 6.46 1.09 -7.15
#